data_AF-R7SSS5-F1
#
_entry.id   AF-R7SSS5-F1
#
_cell.length_a   1.000
_cell.length_b   1.000
_cell.length_c   1.000
_cell.angle_alpha   90.00
_cell.angle_beta   90.00
_cell.angle_gamma   90.00
#
_symmetry.space_group_name_H-M   'P 1'
#
loop_
_entity.id
_entity.type
_entity.pdbx_description
1 polymer ?
#
loop_
_entity_poly.entity_id
_entity_poly.type
_entity_poly.pdbx_seq_one_letter_code
_entity_poly.pdbx_strand_id
1 'polypeptide(L)'
;MFTPQKSSRLLSAFDPVAGRWTALPLRQHTVSIRRPSPRPAHSRTVREQLSITSCNIHAVPFKRVERSQLILDRILGHKSSDIIFLQEVASDVRQCVLDDPRVRLRFLTSDAEDDTAFQGVPFATMTLLSSERFASPLLAEKKDVSDSKGEREGEGKVMLHSTFRMTLPSGYERDALCVNFDDPATPGHVLRLLNVHLDSLDSSFRRAFEVHLLDRLLREGGCRGGIIAGDFNAIDPTMIRSSRVTG
;
A
#
# COMPACT_ATOMS: atom_id res chain seq x y z
N MET A 1 -2.85 -18.35 -21.22
CA MET A 1 -2.82 -16.88 -21.04
C MET A 1 -3.02 -16.62 -19.55
N PHE A 2 -2.09 -15.93 -18.88
CA PHE A 2 -2.24 -15.61 -17.46
C PHE A 2 -3.29 -14.50 -17.29
N THR A 3 -4.23 -14.68 -16.35
CA THR A 3 -5.24 -13.68 -16.01
C THR A 3 -5.02 -13.24 -14.57
N PRO A 4 -4.57 -11.98 -14.33
CA PRO A 4 -4.37 -11.48 -12.98
C PRO A 4 -5.68 -11.51 -12.19
N GLN A 5 -5.63 -12.07 -10.98
CA GLN A 5 -6.75 -12.06 -10.06
C GLN A 5 -6.55 -10.93 -9.05
N LYS A 6 -7.63 -10.21 -8.74
CA LYS A 6 -7.61 -9.15 -7.73
C LYS A 6 -8.47 -9.56 -6.55
N SER A 7 -7.91 -9.45 -5.36
CA SER A 7 -8.60 -9.76 -4.12
C SER A 7 -8.55 -8.56 -3.19
N SER A 8 -9.71 -8.05 -2.78
CA SER A 8 -9.81 -6.94 -1.83
C SER A 8 -9.08 -7.26 -0.52
N ARG A 9 -8.46 -6.24 0.07
CA ARG A 9 -7.77 -6.31 1.36
C ARG A 9 -8.19 -5.15 2.23
N LEU A 10 -8.05 -5.35 3.54
CA LEU A 10 -8.33 -4.34 4.55
C LEU A 10 -7.05 -3.62 4.93
N LEU A 11 -7.18 -2.33 5.22
CA LEU A 11 -6.21 -1.63 6.06
C LEU A 11 -6.77 -1.58 7.47
N SER A 12 -5.91 -1.65 8.47
CA SER A 12 -6.30 -1.61 9.87
C SER A 12 -5.59 -0.48 10.60
N ALA A 13 -6.27 0.07 11.61
CA ALA A 13 -5.69 0.95 12.62
C ALA A 13 -5.66 0.20 13.95
N PHE A 14 -4.66 0.47 14.80
CA PHE A 14 -4.66 -0.11 16.14
C PHE A 14 -5.65 0.66 17.03
N ASP A 15 -6.53 -0.07 17.69
CA ASP A 15 -7.43 0.47 18.72
C ASP A 15 -6.77 0.26 20.09
N PRO A 16 -6.26 1.33 20.73
CA PRO A 16 -5.59 1.22 22.03
C PRO A 16 -6.54 0.85 23.17
N VAL A 17 -7.85 1.11 23.02
CA VAL A 17 -8.86 0.76 24.03
C VAL A 17 -9.19 -0.72 23.95
N ALA A 18 -9.40 -1.24 22.74
CA ALA A 18 -9.65 -2.66 22.52
C ALA A 18 -8.37 -3.52 22.55
N GLY A 19 -7.19 -2.91 22.46
CA GLY A 19 -5.91 -3.60 22.46
C GLY A 19 -5.67 -4.46 21.22
N ARG A 20 -6.30 -4.14 20.08
CA ARG A 20 -6.26 -4.94 18.84
C ARG A 20 -6.28 -4.08 17.59
N TRP A 21 -5.90 -4.68 16.46
CA TRP A 21 -6.08 -4.05 15.15
C TRP A 21 -7.55 -4.11 14.72
N THR A 22 -8.06 -2.98 14.25
CA THR A 22 -9.44 -2.85 13.77
C THR A 22 -9.43 -2.45 12.31
N ALA A 23 -10.19 -3.19 11.49
CA ALA A 23 -10.32 -2.91 10.08
C ALA A 23 -10.94 -1.52 9.85
N LEU A 24 -10.31 -0.76 8.96
CA LEU A 24 -10.85 0.50 8.47
C LEU A 24 -11.93 0.22 7.44
N PRO A 25 -13.10 0.86 7.56
CA PRO A 25 -14.09 0.82 6.50
C PRO A 25 -13.52 1.55 5.28
N LEU A 26 -13.32 0.84 4.18
CA LEU A 26 -12.90 1.38 2.89
C LEU A 26 -13.91 1.01 1.82
N ARG A 27 -13.87 1.71 0.68
CA ARG A 27 -14.70 1.33 -0.48
C ARG A 27 -14.20 0.00 -1.02
N GLN A 28 -15.13 -0.85 -1.45
CA GLN A 28 -14.75 -2.06 -2.18
C GLN A 28 -14.09 -1.67 -3.50
N HIS A 29 -12.99 -2.33 -3.85
CA HIS A 29 -12.37 -2.15 -5.14
C HIS A 29 -13.34 -2.64 -6.23
N THR A 30 -13.88 -1.71 -7.03
CA THR A 30 -14.71 -2.02 -8.19
C THR A 30 -14.02 -1.49 -9.45
N VAL A 31 -14.12 -2.25 -10.55
CA VAL A 31 -13.46 -1.91 -11.84
C VAL A 31 -14.13 -0.71 -12.53
N SER A 32 -15.30 -0.28 -12.06
CA SER A 32 -16.09 0.81 -12.64
C SER A 32 -16.33 1.90 -11.61
N ILE A 33 -15.43 2.89 -11.56
CA ILE A 33 -15.68 4.11 -10.80
C ILE A 33 -16.72 4.95 -11.59
N ARG A 34 -17.84 5.26 -10.94
CA ARG A 34 -19.00 5.97 -11.52
C ARG A 34 -18.61 7.37 -12.02
N ARG A 35 -19.27 7.82 -13.10
CA ARG A 35 -19.16 9.18 -13.68
C ARG A 35 -19.26 10.28 -12.59
N PRO A 36 -18.43 11.33 -12.66
CA PRO A 36 -18.40 12.38 -11.65
C PRO A 36 -19.68 13.24 -11.65
N SER A 37 -20.12 13.66 -10.47
CA SER A 37 -21.08 14.76 -10.27
C SER A 37 -20.36 16.12 -10.39
N PRO A 38 -21.10 17.25 -10.56
CA PRO A 38 -20.50 18.54 -10.86
C PRO A 38 -19.62 19.09 -9.73
N ARG A 39 -18.52 19.73 -10.14
CA ARG A 39 -17.43 20.33 -9.35
C ARG A 39 -17.91 21.19 -8.17
N PRO A 40 -17.30 21.08 -6.99
CA PRO A 40 -16.98 22.24 -6.17
C PRO A 40 -15.75 22.94 -6.76
N ALA A 41 -15.86 24.26 -6.97
CA ALA A 41 -14.71 25.09 -7.26
C ALA A 41 -13.86 25.26 -6.00
N HIS A 42 -12.54 25.37 -6.22
CA HIS A 42 -11.48 25.68 -5.26
C HIS A 42 -10.94 24.51 -4.46
N SER A 43 -9.69 24.13 -4.75
CA SER A 43 -8.74 23.94 -3.67
C SER A 43 -7.36 24.39 -4.13
N ARG A 44 -6.76 25.21 -3.30
CA ARG A 44 -5.40 25.72 -3.41
C ARG A 44 -4.48 24.51 -3.27
N THR A 45 -3.89 24.06 -4.38
CA THR A 45 -2.98 22.91 -4.40
C THR A 45 -1.72 23.23 -3.61
N VAL A 46 -1.74 22.99 -2.31
CA VAL A 46 -0.51 22.70 -1.59
C VAL A 46 -0.01 21.39 -2.20
N ARG A 47 1.14 21.44 -2.90
CA ARG A 47 1.84 20.22 -3.32
C ARG A 47 2.29 19.52 -2.05
N GLU A 48 1.43 18.69 -1.51
CA GLU A 48 1.80 17.86 -0.38
C GLU A 48 2.81 16.83 -0.84
N GLN A 49 4.04 16.99 -0.38
CA GLN A 49 5.09 16.00 -0.60
C GLN A 49 4.80 14.81 0.32
N LEU A 50 4.76 13.62 -0.28
CA LEU A 50 4.74 12.35 0.43
C LEU A 50 6.12 11.69 0.32
N SER A 51 6.62 11.15 1.42
CA SER A 51 7.85 10.35 1.44
C SER A 51 7.53 8.86 1.45
N ILE A 52 8.35 8.08 0.74
CA ILE A 52 8.22 6.63 0.63
C ILE A 52 9.55 5.98 1.03
N THR A 53 9.49 5.01 1.94
CA THR A 53 10.57 4.06 2.18
C THR A 53 10.14 2.71 1.62
N SER A 54 10.97 2.08 0.79
CA SER A 54 10.80 0.68 0.39
C SER A 54 11.98 -0.13 0.87
N CYS A 55 11.72 -1.23 1.58
CA CYS A 55 12.75 -2.06 2.16
C CYS A 55 12.35 -3.54 2.16
N ASN A 56 13.14 -4.36 1.47
CA ASN A 56 13.13 -5.80 1.66
C ASN A 56 13.83 -6.09 2.99
N ILE A 57 13.08 -6.60 3.97
CA ILE A 57 13.59 -6.83 5.35
C ILE A 57 14.20 -8.23 5.52
N HIS A 58 14.24 -9.00 4.44
CA HIS A 58 14.93 -10.27 4.29
C HIS A 58 14.45 -11.36 5.26
N ALA A 59 13.60 -12.27 4.76
CA ALA A 59 12.96 -13.32 5.53
C ALA A 59 13.87 -14.52 5.85
N VAL A 60 15.20 -14.36 5.85
CA VAL A 60 16.11 -15.47 6.18
C VAL A 60 15.89 -15.95 7.62
N PRO A 61 16.05 -17.26 7.92
CA PRO A 61 15.71 -17.81 9.23
C PRO A 61 16.63 -17.35 10.37
N PHE A 62 17.89 -16.98 10.08
CA PHE A 62 18.86 -16.67 11.14
C PHE A 62 18.58 -15.31 11.79
N LYS A 63 18.21 -15.33 13.09
CA LYS A 63 17.90 -14.13 13.90
C LYS A 63 16.94 -13.17 13.19
N ARG A 64 15.94 -13.74 12.50
CA ARG A 64 15.06 -12.98 11.60
C ARG A 64 14.36 -11.85 12.32
N VAL A 65 13.79 -12.12 13.49
CA VAL A 65 13.04 -11.15 14.28
C VAL A 65 13.95 -10.05 14.80
N GLU A 66 15.08 -10.40 15.41
CA GLU A 66 16.03 -9.41 15.96
C GLU A 66 16.63 -8.51 14.88
N ARG A 67 16.95 -9.08 13.71
CA ARG A 67 17.39 -8.29 12.55
C ARG A 67 16.29 -7.37 12.05
N SER A 68 15.06 -7.88 11.94
CA SER A 68 13.93 -7.09 11.47
C SER A 68 13.63 -5.92 12.42
N GLN A 69 13.75 -6.13 13.73
CA GLN A 69 13.65 -5.07 14.74
C GLN A 69 14.67 -3.96 14.51
N LEU A 70 15.95 -4.30 14.32
CA LEU A 70 17.00 -3.30 14.05
C LEU A 70 16.76 -2.54 12.73
N ILE A 71 16.21 -3.21 11.71
CA ILE A 71 15.83 -2.56 10.44
C ILE A 71 14.65 -1.61 10.68
N LEU A 72 13.62 -2.06 11.41
CA LEU A 72 12.47 -1.23 11.77
C LEU A 72 12.87 -0.03 12.61
N ASP A 73 13.79 -0.18 13.57
CA ASP A 73 14.34 0.93 14.35
C ASP A 73 14.96 2.01 13.45
N ARG A 74 15.66 1.58 12.40
CA ARG A 74 16.26 2.50 11.43
C ARG A 74 15.20 3.19 10.58
N ILE A 75 14.18 2.47 10.12
CA ILE A 75 13.10 3.01 9.28
C ILE A 75 12.19 3.96 10.06
N LEU A 76 11.87 3.60 11.31
CA LEU A 76 10.96 4.32 12.20
C LEU A 76 11.66 5.40 13.03
N GLY A 77 12.97 5.59 12.84
CA GLY A 77 13.81 6.58 13.52
C GLY A 77 13.49 8.04 13.15
N HIS A 78 14.51 8.92 13.15
CA HIS A 78 14.31 10.37 13.01
C HIS A 78 13.59 10.75 11.69
N LYS A 79 12.31 11.12 11.83
CA LYS A 79 11.30 11.39 10.79
C LYS A 79 10.99 10.15 9.93
N SER A 80 10.03 9.35 10.40
CA SER A 80 9.48 8.24 9.64
C SER A 80 8.82 8.69 8.33
N SER A 81 8.92 7.88 7.30
CA SER A 81 8.26 8.12 6.02
C SER A 81 6.73 8.08 6.12
N ASP A 82 6.06 8.79 5.21
CA ASP A 82 4.60 8.80 5.14
C ASP A 82 4.06 7.43 4.66
N ILE A 83 4.83 6.75 3.81
CA ILE A 83 4.53 5.42 3.26
C ILE A 83 5.75 4.52 3.47
N ILE A 84 5.52 3.30 3.96
CA ILE A 84 6.56 2.28 4.11
C ILE A 84 6.10 1.00 3.41
N PHE A 85 6.88 0.55 2.45
CA PHE A 85 6.72 -0.73 1.77
C PHE A 85 7.75 -1.72 2.31
N LEU A 86 7.26 -2.83 2.86
CA LEU A 86 8.08 -3.92 3.30
C LEU A 86 7.90 -5.12 2.35
N GLN A 87 9.01 -5.73 1.96
CA GLN A 87 9.04 -7.02 1.26
C GLN A 87 9.72 -8.06 2.15
N GLU A 88 9.44 -9.34 1.89
CA GLU A 88 9.94 -10.46 2.71
C GLU A 88 9.59 -10.35 4.20
N VAL A 89 8.35 -9.97 4.49
CA VAL A 89 7.81 -10.04 5.84
C VAL A 89 7.38 -11.47 6.09
N ALA A 90 8.04 -12.17 7.00
CA ALA A 90 7.59 -13.49 7.46
C ALA A 90 6.51 -13.34 8.55
N SER A 91 5.73 -14.39 8.83
CA SER A 91 4.58 -14.31 9.76
C SER A 91 4.97 -13.92 11.19
N ASP A 92 6.13 -14.38 11.67
CA ASP A 92 6.71 -14.01 12.97
C ASP A 92 7.18 -12.54 13.00
N VAL A 93 7.80 -12.09 11.91
CA VAL A 93 8.21 -10.69 11.74
C VAL A 93 7.00 -9.77 11.61
N ARG A 94 5.92 -10.19 10.92
CA ARG A 94 4.66 -9.45 10.87
C ARG A 94 4.16 -9.17 12.27
N GLN A 95 4.13 -10.18 13.14
CA GLN A 95 3.70 -10.01 14.52
C GLN A 95 4.59 -8.99 15.24
N CYS A 96 5.91 -9.08 15.07
CA CYS A 96 6.84 -8.09 15.62
C CYS A 96 6.58 -6.65 15.12
N VAL A 97 6.26 -6.47 13.83
CA VAL A 97 5.90 -5.16 13.25
C VAL A 97 4.61 -4.65 13.89
N LEU A 98 3.59 -5.51 14.00
CA LEU A 98 2.28 -5.17 14.56
C LEU A 98 2.31 -4.91 16.07
N ASP A 99 3.31 -5.45 16.77
CA ASP A 99 3.52 -5.26 18.20
C ASP A 99 4.36 -4.04 18.56
N ASP A 100 5.05 -3.44 17.58
CA ASP A 100 5.85 -2.24 17.79
C ASP A 100 4.95 -1.05 18.19
N PRO A 101 5.18 -0.42 19.37
CA PRO A 101 4.35 0.69 19.84
C PRO A 101 4.31 1.89 18.89
N ARG A 102 5.41 2.16 18.16
CA ARG A 102 5.48 3.25 17.19
C ARG A 102 4.62 2.95 15.97
N VAL A 103 4.57 1.68 15.54
CA VAL A 103 3.70 1.24 14.44
C VAL A 103 2.24 1.38 14.85
N ARG A 104 1.87 0.84 16.01
CA ARG A 104 0.50 0.94 16.55
C ARG A 104 0.02 2.38 16.69
N LEU A 105 0.91 3.29 17.12
CA LEU A 105 0.57 4.69 17.32
C LEU A 105 0.43 5.48 16.02
N ARG A 106 1.30 5.23 15.04
CA ARG A 106 1.53 6.17 13.92
C ARG A 106 1.12 5.63 12.55
N PHE A 107 0.76 4.36 12.44
CA PHE A 107 0.54 3.73 11.14
C PHE A 107 -0.78 2.98 11.04
N LEU A 108 -1.39 3.12 9.87
CA LEU A 108 -2.34 2.19 9.31
C LEU A 108 -1.55 1.07 8.62
N THR A 109 -2.07 -0.15 8.63
CA THR A 109 -1.31 -1.29 8.11
C THR A 109 -2.16 -2.27 7.32
N SER A 110 -1.57 -2.92 6.32
CA SER A 110 -2.17 -4.04 5.61
C SER A 110 -1.98 -5.36 6.37
N ASP A 111 -2.88 -6.32 6.13
CA ASP A 111 -2.71 -7.72 6.57
C ASP A 111 -2.48 -7.89 8.09
N ALA A 112 -3.05 -6.98 8.90
CA ALA A 112 -2.90 -7.00 10.36
C ALA A 112 -3.51 -8.27 10.99
N GLU A 113 -4.77 -8.54 10.63
CA GLU A 113 -5.54 -9.69 11.12
C GLU A 113 -5.80 -10.72 9.99
N ASP A 114 -5.61 -10.31 8.73
CA ASP A 114 -5.77 -11.18 7.55
C ASP A 114 -4.43 -11.89 7.27
N ASP A 115 -4.41 -13.22 7.40
CA ASP A 115 -3.24 -14.05 7.16
C ASP A 115 -3.17 -14.65 5.76
N THR A 116 -4.15 -14.37 4.90
CA THR A 116 -4.26 -14.98 3.56
C THR A 116 -3.00 -14.76 2.73
N ALA A 117 -2.35 -13.61 2.85
CA ALA A 117 -1.13 -13.29 2.12
C ALA A 117 0.10 -14.14 2.52
N PHE A 118 0.03 -14.82 3.67
CA PHE A 118 1.11 -15.64 4.24
C PHE A 118 0.80 -17.15 4.12
N GLN A 119 -0.36 -17.52 3.58
CA GLN A 119 -0.73 -18.92 3.40
C GLN A 119 0.06 -19.52 2.22
N GLY A 120 0.74 -20.65 2.46
CA GLY A 120 1.48 -21.37 1.42
C GLY A 120 2.83 -20.76 1.02
N VAL A 121 3.18 -19.57 1.52
CA VAL A 121 4.42 -18.86 1.21
C VAL A 121 5.22 -18.53 2.48
N PRO A 122 6.57 -18.49 2.42
CA PRO A 122 7.40 -18.21 3.59
C PRO A 122 7.34 -16.74 4.04
N PHE A 123 6.88 -15.84 3.19
CA PHE A 123 6.81 -14.41 3.45
C PHE A 123 5.92 -13.69 2.43
N ALA A 124 5.50 -12.48 2.77
CA ALA A 124 4.67 -11.60 1.94
C ALA A 124 5.18 -10.16 1.94
N THR A 125 4.50 -9.30 1.20
CA THR A 125 4.65 -7.83 1.26
C THR A 125 3.73 -7.25 2.33
N MET A 126 4.09 -6.12 2.93
CA MET A 126 3.24 -5.39 3.90
C MET A 126 3.40 -3.88 3.69
N THR A 127 2.32 -3.11 3.84
CA THR A 127 2.35 -1.65 3.66
C THR A 127 1.93 -0.95 4.94
N LEU A 128 2.74 0.02 5.38
CA LEU A 128 2.41 0.94 6.47
C LEU A 128 2.16 2.34 5.90
N LEU A 129 1.09 2.99 6.34
CA LEU A 129 0.72 4.35 5.94
C LEU A 129 0.58 5.23 7.16
N SER A 130 1.21 6.39 7.18
CA SER A 130 1.14 7.32 8.31
C SER A 130 -0.31 7.74 8.60
N SER A 131 -0.78 7.50 9.82
CA SER A 131 -2.13 7.90 10.27
C SER A 131 -2.28 9.43 10.37
N GLU A 132 -1.18 10.17 10.40
CA GLU A 132 -1.16 11.63 10.33
C GLU A 132 -1.48 12.12 8.91
N ARG A 133 -1.09 11.37 7.87
CA ARG A 133 -1.26 11.77 6.46
C ARG A 133 -2.42 11.10 5.76
N PHE A 134 -2.81 9.91 6.20
CA PHE A 134 -3.87 9.12 5.56
C PHE A 134 -5.08 8.95 6.48
N ALA A 135 -6.27 9.05 5.91
CA ALA A 135 -7.53 8.86 6.64
C ALA A 135 -8.52 8.00 5.85
N SER A 136 -9.44 7.35 6.55
CA SER A 136 -10.60 6.70 5.93
C SER A 136 -11.76 7.71 5.84
N PRO A 137 -12.36 7.91 4.65
CA PRO A 137 -13.50 8.82 4.47
C PRO A 137 -14.73 8.35 5.27
N LEU A 138 -14.93 7.04 5.43
CA LEU A 138 -16.10 6.47 6.12
C LEU A 138 -16.03 6.63 7.65
N LEU A 139 -14.87 6.95 8.21
CA LEU A 139 -14.73 7.32 9.62
C LEU A 139 -14.86 8.83 9.83
N ALA A 140 -14.44 9.64 8.86
CA ALA A 140 -14.60 11.10 8.90
C ALA A 140 -16.10 11.48 8.87
N GLU A 141 -16.88 10.85 8.00
CA GLU A 141 -18.34 11.09 7.89
C GLU A 141 -19.12 10.77 9.19
N LYS A 142 -18.61 9.90 10.06
CA LYS A 142 -19.26 9.57 11.34
C LYS A 142 -19.01 10.61 12.44
N LYS A 143 -17.91 11.37 12.38
CA LYS A 143 -17.59 12.40 13.39
C LYS A 143 -18.40 13.69 13.19
N ASP A 144 -18.78 14.01 11.96
CA ASP A 144 -19.47 15.26 11.61
C ASP A 144 -20.95 15.36 12.06
N VAL A 145 -21.51 14.30 12.66
CA VAL A 145 -22.90 14.30 13.17
C VAL A 145 -22.97 14.61 14.67
N SER A 146 -21.85 14.55 15.42
CA SER A 146 -21.91 14.58 16.89
C SER A 146 -21.33 15.80 17.60
N ASP A 147 -20.34 16.54 17.08
CA ASP A 147 -19.70 17.59 17.91
C ASP A 147 -19.37 18.88 17.16
N SER A 148 -20.22 19.89 17.38
CA SER A 148 -19.95 21.29 17.04
C SER A 148 -19.07 21.92 18.12
N LYS A 149 -17.74 21.76 18.01
CA LYS A 149 -16.64 22.63 18.52
C LYS A 149 -15.43 21.78 18.93
N GLY A 150 -14.48 21.68 18.01
CA GLY A 150 -13.15 21.12 18.23
C GLY A 150 -12.44 21.10 16.89
N GLU A 151 -11.14 21.38 16.87
CA GLU A 151 -10.30 21.59 15.69
C GLU A 151 -10.56 20.56 14.57
N ARG A 152 -10.54 20.99 13.30
CA ARG A 152 -10.81 20.15 12.12
C ARG A 152 -9.74 19.06 11.97
N GLU A 153 -9.88 17.96 12.71
CA GLU A 153 -9.13 16.70 12.54
C GLU A 153 -9.42 16.10 11.15
N GLY A 154 -8.84 16.67 10.09
CA GLY A 154 -9.09 16.20 8.72
C GLY A 154 -8.67 17.17 7.61
N GLU A 155 -8.36 18.44 7.92
CA GLU A 155 -7.80 19.34 6.91
C GLU A 155 -6.40 18.89 6.50
N GLY A 156 -6.24 18.49 5.23
CA GLY A 156 -4.96 18.11 4.63
C GLY A 156 -4.61 16.62 4.65
N LYS A 157 -5.52 15.72 5.08
CA LYS A 157 -5.26 14.27 4.96
C LYS A 157 -5.64 13.72 3.60
N VAL A 158 -4.83 12.79 3.12
CA VAL A 158 -5.08 11.99 1.92
C VAL A 158 -6.13 10.93 2.23
N MET A 159 -7.24 10.94 1.49
CA MET A 159 -8.37 10.04 1.72
C MET A 159 -8.13 8.68 1.05
N LEU A 160 -8.12 7.62 1.84
CA LEU A 160 -7.98 6.25 1.36
C LEU A 160 -9.25 5.80 0.66
N HIS A 161 -9.09 5.17 -0.51
CA HIS A 161 -10.21 4.67 -1.30
C HIS A 161 -10.41 3.17 -1.10
N SER A 162 -9.41 2.36 -1.44
CA SER A 162 -9.53 0.89 -1.42
C SER A 162 -8.15 0.22 -1.42
N THR A 163 -8.05 -0.98 -0.86
CA THR A 163 -6.81 -1.80 -0.89
C THR A 163 -7.11 -3.17 -1.48
N PHE A 164 -6.19 -3.71 -2.28
CA PHE A 164 -6.32 -5.04 -2.88
C PHE A 164 -4.95 -5.64 -3.20
N ARG A 165 -4.88 -6.96 -3.37
CA ARG A 165 -3.72 -7.66 -3.93
C ARG A 165 -4.04 -8.11 -5.36
N MET A 166 -3.05 -8.05 -6.25
CA MET A 166 -3.15 -8.60 -7.61
C MET A 166 -2.11 -9.69 -7.79
N THR A 167 -2.53 -10.89 -8.21
CA THR A 167 -1.60 -11.99 -8.49
C THR A 167 -0.69 -11.65 -9.68
N LEU A 168 0.57 -12.06 -9.58
CA LEU A 168 1.55 -11.93 -10.66
C LEU A 168 1.92 -13.31 -11.23
N PRO A 169 2.32 -13.38 -12.51
CA PRO A 169 2.76 -14.62 -13.14
C PRO A 169 4.15 -15.04 -12.63
N SER A 170 4.23 -15.42 -11.35
CA SER A 170 5.45 -15.79 -10.65
C SER A 170 5.50 -17.28 -10.32
N GLY A 171 6.71 -17.85 -10.29
CA GLY A 171 6.98 -19.19 -9.75
C GLY A 171 6.99 -19.27 -8.21
N TYR A 172 7.00 -18.13 -7.52
CA TYR A 172 6.98 -18.01 -6.05
C TYR A 172 5.70 -17.37 -5.53
N GLU A 173 4.62 -17.43 -6.32
CA GLU A 173 3.30 -16.90 -5.95
C GLU A 173 3.33 -15.42 -5.53
N ARG A 174 4.18 -14.63 -6.19
CA ARG A 174 4.29 -13.19 -5.95
C ARG A 174 3.01 -12.46 -6.33
N ASP A 175 2.79 -11.34 -5.64
CA ASP A 175 1.68 -10.44 -5.88
C ASP A 175 2.13 -8.97 -5.85
N ALA A 176 1.19 -8.09 -6.17
CA ALA A 176 1.30 -6.66 -5.94
C ALA A 176 0.26 -6.23 -4.91
N LEU A 177 0.71 -5.72 -3.77
CA LEU A 177 -0.16 -5.10 -2.77
C LEU A 177 -0.43 -3.64 -3.18
N CYS A 178 -1.69 -3.35 -3.47
CA CYS A 178 -2.14 -2.11 -4.07
C CYS A 178 -3.00 -1.30 -3.08
N VAL A 179 -2.64 -0.03 -2.86
CA VAL A 179 -3.44 0.93 -2.09
C VAL A 179 -3.87 2.06 -3.01
N ASN A 180 -5.18 2.29 -3.12
CA ASN A 180 -5.76 3.44 -3.80
C ASN A 180 -6.11 4.53 -2.80
N PHE A 181 -5.85 5.77 -3.18
CA PHE A 181 -6.34 6.96 -2.49
C PHE A 181 -6.94 7.94 -3.48
N ASP A 182 -7.88 8.76 -3.02
CA ASP A 182 -8.59 9.71 -3.86
C ASP A 182 -7.62 10.75 -4.41
N ASP A 183 -7.73 11.03 -5.71
CA ASP A 183 -6.94 12.07 -6.35
C ASP A 183 -7.49 13.45 -5.96
N PRO A 184 -6.75 14.24 -5.17
CA PRO A 184 -7.25 15.53 -4.70
C PRO A 184 -7.46 16.53 -5.84
N ALA A 185 -6.80 16.33 -6.98
CA ALA A 185 -6.94 17.21 -8.13
C ALA A 185 -8.11 16.81 -9.05
N THR A 186 -8.65 15.59 -8.95
CA THR A 186 -9.76 15.16 -9.82
C THR A 186 -10.71 14.18 -9.12
N PRO A 187 -11.87 14.69 -8.68
CA PRO A 187 -12.90 13.89 -8.03
C PRO A 187 -13.29 12.64 -8.83
N GLY A 188 -13.56 11.55 -8.11
CA GLY A 188 -13.94 10.27 -8.71
C GLY A 188 -12.78 9.54 -9.41
N HIS A 189 -11.54 9.98 -9.24
CA HIS A 189 -10.37 9.24 -9.68
C HIS A 189 -9.46 8.93 -8.51
N VAL A 190 -8.61 7.92 -8.69
CA VAL A 190 -7.64 7.48 -7.68
C VAL A 190 -6.21 7.58 -8.19
N LEU A 191 -5.30 7.77 -7.25
CA LEU A 191 -3.88 7.48 -7.42
C LEU A 191 -3.57 6.15 -6.71
N ARG A 192 -2.63 5.39 -7.26
CA ARG A 192 -2.34 4.01 -6.81
C ARG A 192 -0.90 3.85 -6.34
N LEU A 193 -0.74 3.21 -5.19
CA LEU A 193 0.53 2.76 -4.65
C LEU A 193 0.63 1.25 -4.81
N LEU A 194 1.75 0.75 -5.31
CA LEU A 194 2.00 -0.67 -5.47
C LEU A 194 3.30 -1.04 -4.75
N ASN A 195 3.17 -1.89 -3.73
CA ASN A 195 4.30 -2.58 -3.09
C ASN A 195 4.47 -3.94 -3.76
N VAL A 196 5.65 -4.18 -4.35
CA VAL A 196 5.94 -5.39 -5.11
C VAL A 196 7.18 -6.12 -4.61
N HIS A 197 7.17 -7.44 -4.77
CA HIS A 197 8.38 -8.26 -4.75
C HIS A 197 8.31 -9.17 -5.98
N LEU A 198 8.97 -8.79 -7.08
CA LEU A 198 8.90 -9.49 -8.35
C LEU A 198 9.65 -10.83 -8.32
N ASP A 199 9.47 -11.62 -9.37
CA ASP A 199 10.03 -12.96 -9.44
C ASP A 199 11.57 -12.97 -9.40
N SER A 200 12.12 -13.80 -8.51
CA SER A 200 13.56 -13.95 -8.27
C SER A 200 14.21 -15.10 -9.06
N LEU A 201 13.44 -15.89 -9.83
CA LEU A 201 14.01 -16.88 -10.74
C LEU A 201 14.78 -16.17 -11.85
N ASP A 202 15.74 -16.86 -12.46
CA ASP A 202 16.54 -16.29 -13.54
C ASP A 202 15.74 -16.18 -14.86
N SER A 203 14.79 -15.24 -14.91
CA SER A 203 13.95 -14.96 -16.06
C SER A 203 13.65 -13.48 -16.17
N SER A 204 14.45 -12.77 -16.98
CA SER A 204 14.22 -11.37 -17.31
C SER A 204 12.86 -11.14 -17.98
N PHE A 205 12.44 -12.06 -18.84
CA PHE A 205 11.14 -12.01 -19.51
C PHE A 205 9.97 -12.03 -18.52
N ARG A 206 10.04 -12.88 -17.49
CA ARG A 206 8.98 -12.96 -16.47
C ARG A 206 8.81 -11.64 -15.74
N ARG A 207 9.91 -11.07 -15.24
CA ARG A 207 9.89 -9.76 -14.58
C ARG A 207 9.40 -8.64 -15.51
N ALA A 208 9.85 -8.62 -16.76
CA ALA A 208 9.36 -7.64 -17.74
C ALA A 208 7.85 -7.77 -17.97
N PHE A 209 7.33 -9.00 -18.03
CA PHE A 209 5.89 -9.25 -18.15
C PHE A 209 5.12 -8.85 -16.88
N GLU A 210 5.65 -9.11 -15.68
CA GLU A 210 5.09 -8.62 -14.42
C GLU A 210 5.02 -7.08 -14.41
N VAL A 211 6.11 -6.39 -14.75
CA VAL A 211 6.14 -4.92 -14.86
C VAL A 211 5.13 -4.41 -15.89
N HIS A 212 4.98 -5.10 -17.03
CA HIS A 212 3.97 -4.77 -18.02
C HIS A 212 2.53 -4.86 -17.46
N LEU A 213 2.23 -5.89 -16.66
CA LEU A 213 0.94 -6.02 -16.00
C LEU A 213 0.70 -4.91 -14.96
N LEU A 214 1.74 -4.52 -14.21
CA LEU A 214 1.66 -3.41 -13.25
C LEU A 214 1.46 -2.05 -13.95
N ASP A 215 2.12 -1.81 -15.09
CA ASP A 215 1.89 -0.62 -15.91
C ASP A 215 0.44 -0.56 -16.42
N ARG A 216 -0.10 -1.68 -16.90
CA ARG A 216 -1.52 -1.77 -17.27
C ARG A 216 -2.44 -1.49 -16.09
N LEU A 217 -2.08 -1.98 -14.89
CA LEU A 217 -2.84 -1.74 -13.66
C LEU A 217 -2.89 -0.24 -13.32
N LEU A 218 -1.82 0.52 -13.58
CA LEU A 218 -1.81 1.97 -13.38
C LEU A 218 -2.65 2.76 -14.40
N ARG A 219 -3.02 2.14 -15.53
CA ARG A 219 -3.78 2.77 -16.62
C ARG A 219 -5.25 2.35 -16.67
N GLU A 220 -5.73 1.63 -15.66
CA GLU A 220 -7.14 1.24 -15.59
C GLU A 220 -8.09 2.43 -15.49
N GLY A 221 -9.32 2.26 -15.95
CA GLY A 221 -10.35 3.30 -15.86
C GLY A 221 -10.51 3.81 -14.43
N GLY A 222 -10.48 5.15 -14.28
CA GLY A 222 -10.55 5.82 -12.98
C GLY A 222 -9.24 5.85 -12.18
N CYS A 223 -8.17 5.20 -12.64
CA CYS A 223 -6.82 5.35 -12.12
C CYS A 223 -6.07 6.42 -12.94
N ARG A 224 -5.50 7.41 -12.26
CA ARG A 224 -4.77 8.52 -12.89
C ARG A 224 -3.27 8.29 -13.03
N GLY A 225 -2.80 7.20 -12.44
CA GLY A 225 -1.39 6.89 -12.32
C GLY A 225 -1.05 6.47 -10.90
N GLY A 226 0.24 6.41 -10.61
CA GLY A 226 0.68 5.87 -9.35
C GLY A 226 2.18 5.65 -9.27
N ILE A 227 2.58 5.00 -8.19
CA ILE A 227 3.97 4.65 -7.90
C ILE A 227 4.03 3.13 -7.71
N ILE A 228 4.97 2.51 -8.42
CA ILE A 228 5.38 1.13 -8.19
C ILE A 228 6.74 1.20 -7.49
N ALA A 229 6.83 0.64 -6.29
CA ALA A 229 8.09 0.51 -5.59
C ALA A 229 8.14 -0.83 -4.85
N GLY A 230 9.34 -1.31 -4.60
CA GLY A 230 9.53 -2.64 -4.04
C GLY A 230 10.82 -3.27 -4.52
N ASP A 231 10.90 -4.57 -4.33
CA ASP A 231 11.99 -5.38 -4.84
C ASP A 231 11.63 -5.90 -6.24
N PHE A 232 12.34 -5.41 -7.26
CA PHE A 232 12.09 -5.81 -8.63
C PHE A 232 12.89 -7.06 -9.03
N ASN A 233 13.81 -7.55 -8.19
CA ASN A 233 14.78 -8.60 -8.54
C ASN A 233 15.46 -8.37 -9.90
N ALA A 234 15.64 -7.09 -10.27
CA ALA A 234 16.19 -6.72 -11.56
C ALA A 234 17.72 -6.68 -11.45
N ILE A 235 18.37 -7.52 -12.25
CA ILE A 235 19.84 -7.57 -12.36
C ILE A 235 20.39 -6.57 -13.38
N ASP A 236 19.51 -5.92 -14.18
CA ASP A 236 19.88 -4.91 -15.17
C ASP A 236 18.81 -3.77 -15.21
N PRO A 237 19.19 -2.48 -15.16
CA PRO A 237 18.28 -1.33 -15.27
C PRO A 237 17.38 -1.32 -16.51
N THR A 238 17.81 -1.94 -17.61
CA THR A 238 17.05 -2.05 -18.87
C THR A 238 15.83 -2.95 -18.73
N MET A 239 15.82 -3.88 -17.76
CA MET A 239 14.68 -4.76 -17.49
C MET A 239 13.46 -4.03 -16.93
N ILE A 240 13.63 -2.84 -16.35
CA ILE A 240 12.56 -2.07 -15.68
C ILE A 240 11.96 -1.01 -16.63
N ARG A 241 12.53 -0.80 -17.81
CA ARG A 241 12.00 0.19 -18.76
C ARG A 241 10.76 -0.37 -19.44
N SER A 242 9.59 0.17 -19.09
CA SER A 242 8.40 0.03 -19.93
C SER A 242 8.76 0.59 -21.30
N SER A 243 8.78 -0.30 -22.30
CA SER A 243 8.99 0.07 -23.70
C SER A 243 7.94 1.12 -24.07
N ARG A 244 8.37 2.38 -24.23
CA ARG A 244 7.60 3.34 -25.02
C ARG A 244 7.52 2.73 -26.41
N VAL A 245 6.36 2.17 -26.75
CA VAL A 245 6.02 1.92 -28.13
C VAL A 245 5.93 3.30 -28.76
N THR A 246 7.02 3.71 -29.40
CA THR A 246 6.99 4.82 -30.35
C THR A 246 6.11 4.35 -31.50
N GLY A 247 4.88 4.88 -31.54
CA GLY A 247 4.06 4.86 -32.74
C GLY A 247 4.65 5.77 -33.81
#